data_AF-A0A0A6D3I6-F1
#
_entry.id   AF-A0A0A6D3I6-F1
#
_cell.length_a   1.000
_cell.length_b   1.000
_cell.length_c   1.000
_cell.angle_alpha   90.00
_cell.angle_beta   90.00
_cell.angle_gamma   90.00
#
_symmetry.space_group_name_H-M   'P 1'
#
loop_
_entity.id
_entity.type
_entity.pdbx_description
1 polymer ?
#
loop_
_entity_poly.entity_id
_entity_poly.type
_entity_poly.pdbx_seq_one_letter_code
_entity_poly.pdbx_strand_id
1 'polypeptide(L)'
;MTVDNSAQTGPIVSDERIRDTLRRQIERAYNVDRSFSRATLSNESGVSVHTLDQIMSRNPEKKRRVTMEDAFSIAQLLGDRAVSALLSTIGYTARRMDEPDALQPMLIAATAMAHLSTIATAAADGRIDHTEQPRCQEAADMIIATVLPMSSAGRQGA
;
A
#
# COMPACT_ATOMS: atom_id res chain seq x y z
N MET A 1 10.36 44.25 -21.47
CA MET A 1 9.18 43.48 -21.90
C MET A 1 9.44 42.04 -21.50
N THR A 2 9.19 41.73 -20.23
CA THR A 2 9.39 40.40 -19.65
C THR A 2 8.26 39.51 -20.13
N VAL A 3 8.61 38.47 -20.89
CA VAL A 3 7.66 37.45 -21.32
C VAL A 3 7.39 36.59 -20.09
N ASP A 4 6.21 36.77 -19.48
CA ASP A 4 5.71 35.88 -18.44
C ASP A 4 5.55 34.48 -19.06
N ASN A 5 6.49 33.60 -18.73
CA ASN A 5 6.54 32.22 -19.18
C ASN A 5 5.83 31.27 -18.20
N SER A 6 4.89 31.82 -17.41
CA SER A 6 4.03 31.05 -16.53
C SER A 6 3.03 30.27 -17.37
N ALA A 7 3.30 28.97 -17.54
CA ALA A 7 2.37 28.02 -18.12
C ALA A 7 0.98 28.24 -17.50
N GLN A 8 -0.03 28.50 -18.34
CA GLN A 8 -1.43 28.52 -17.92
C GLN A 8 -1.73 27.16 -17.28
N THR A 9 -1.71 27.12 -15.95
CA THR A 9 -1.95 25.90 -15.17
C THR A 9 -3.46 25.71 -15.07
N GLY A 10 -4.10 25.41 -16.21
CA GLY A 10 -5.43 24.83 -16.19
C GLY A 10 -5.40 23.54 -15.36
N PRO A 11 -6.47 23.19 -14.64
CA PRO A 11 -6.41 22.08 -13.71
C PRO A 11 -6.28 20.78 -14.51
N ILE A 12 -5.18 20.05 -14.30
CA ILE A 12 -4.92 18.72 -14.89
C ILE A 12 -6.05 17.72 -14.53
N VAL A 13 -6.88 18.05 -13.53
CA VAL A 13 -7.99 17.24 -13.02
C VAL A 13 -9.21 18.12 -12.75
N SER A 14 -10.41 17.70 -13.15
CA SER A 14 -11.63 18.44 -12.83
C SER A 14 -11.95 18.40 -11.34
N ASP A 15 -12.32 19.55 -10.76
CA ASP A 15 -12.77 19.67 -9.37
C ASP A 15 -13.93 18.69 -9.05
N GLU A 16 -14.74 18.37 -10.06
CA GLU A 16 -15.81 17.39 -9.97
C GLU A 16 -15.28 15.96 -9.74
N ARG A 17 -14.20 15.56 -10.43
CA ARG A 17 -13.58 14.25 -10.25
C ARG A 17 -12.94 14.08 -8.87
N ILE A 18 -12.35 15.16 -8.34
CA ILE A 18 -11.82 15.20 -6.97
C ILE A 18 -12.97 15.03 -5.98
N ARG A 19 -14.03 15.84 -6.11
CA ARG A 19 -15.21 15.77 -5.24
C ARG A 19 -15.86 14.39 -5.26
N ASP A 20 -16.08 13.81 -6.44
CA ASP A 20 -16.70 12.49 -6.57
C ASP A 20 -15.85 11.38 -5.96
N THR A 21 -14.53 11.49 -6.10
CA THR A 21 -13.61 10.54 -5.47
C THR A 21 -13.65 10.65 -3.96
N LEU A 22 -13.61 11.87 -3.44
CA LEU A 22 -13.69 12.13 -2.00
C LEU A 22 -15.04 11.69 -1.42
N ARG A 23 -16.15 12.00 -2.09
CA ARG A 23 -17.51 11.56 -1.71
C ARG A 23 -17.57 10.04 -1.55
N ARG A 24 -17.03 9.27 -2.50
CA ARG A 24 -17.02 7.79 -2.40
C ARG A 24 -16.24 7.30 -1.18
N GLN A 25 -15.12 7.94 -0.83
CA GLN A 25 -14.34 7.55 0.35
C GLN A 25 -15.08 7.90 1.65
N ILE A 26 -15.70 9.08 1.72
CA ILE A 26 -16.52 9.48 2.88
C ILE A 26 -17.75 8.57 3.03
N GLU A 27 -18.46 8.26 1.94
CA GLU A 27 -19.60 7.32 1.95
C GLU A 27 -19.18 5.94 2.47
N ARG A 28 -17.99 5.46 2.10
CA ARG A 28 -17.45 4.21 2.58
C ARG A 28 -17.13 4.26 4.08
N ALA A 29 -16.47 5.33 4.53
CA ALA A 29 -16.13 5.52 5.94
C ALA A 29 -17.37 5.59 6.84
N TYR A 30 -18.44 6.24 6.37
CA TYR A 30 -19.71 6.34 7.11
C TYR A 30 -20.51 5.05 7.11
N ASN A 31 -20.66 4.40 5.95
CA ASN A 31 -21.65 3.34 5.78
C ASN A 31 -21.07 1.93 5.83
N VAL A 32 -19.85 1.73 5.31
CA VAL A 32 -19.21 0.42 5.20
C VAL A 32 -18.33 0.16 6.41
N ASP A 33 -17.34 1.02 6.62
CA ASP A 33 -16.35 0.83 7.68
C ASP A 33 -16.90 1.33 9.04
N ARG A 34 -17.93 2.20 9.01
CA ARG A 34 -18.58 2.83 10.18
C ARG A 34 -17.59 3.42 11.19
N SER A 35 -16.45 3.87 10.68
CA SER A 35 -15.32 4.38 11.48
C SER A 35 -15.50 5.83 11.89
N PHE A 36 -16.30 6.59 11.14
CA PHE A 36 -16.51 8.01 11.38
C PHE A 36 -17.98 8.40 11.39
N SER A 37 -18.33 9.35 12.26
CA SER A 37 -19.55 10.14 12.13
C SER A 37 -19.26 11.47 11.42
N ARG A 38 -20.30 12.16 10.93
CA ARG A 38 -20.14 13.51 10.36
C ARG A 38 -19.46 14.50 11.29
N ALA A 39 -19.84 14.49 12.56
CA ALA A 39 -19.28 15.39 13.56
C ALA A 39 -17.81 15.04 13.85
N THR A 40 -17.49 13.75 13.97
CA THR A 40 -16.13 13.26 14.20
C THR A 40 -15.22 13.63 13.04
N LEU A 41 -15.64 13.35 11.80
CA LEU A 41 -14.84 13.67 10.61
C LEU A 41 -14.60 15.17 10.48
N SER A 42 -15.61 16.00 10.77
CA SER A 42 -15.46 17.46 10.73
C SER A 42 -14.46 17.97 11.77
N ASN A 43 -14.57 17.49 13.02
CA ASN A 43 -13.69 17.91 14.10
C ASN A 43 -12.24 17.49 13.86
N GLU A 44 -12.02 16.27 13.37
CA GLU A 44 -10.67 15.72 13.21
C GLU A 44 -9.98 16.17 11.92
N SER A 45 -10.73 16.37 10.83
CA SER A 45 -10.15 16.90 9.58
C SER A 45 -9.98 18.42 9.58
N GLY A 46 -10.57 19.13 10.55
CA GLY A 46 -10.63 20.60 10.56
C GLY A 46 -11.55 21.20 9.49
N VAL A 47 -12.20 20.37 8.68
CA VAL A 47 -13.11 20.81 7.61
C VAL A 47 -14.52 20.99 8.18
N SER A 48 -15.16 22.11 7.87
CA SER A 48 -16.51 22.40 8.39
C SER A 48 -17.55 21.35 7.95
N VAL A 49 -18.53 21.06 8.83
CA VAL A 49 -19.66 20.17 8.51
C VAL A 49 -20.38 20.63 7.24
N HIS A 50 -20.50 21.94 7.04
CA HIS A 50 -21.11 22.50 5.84
C HIS A 50 -20.34 22.13 4.56
N THR A 51 -19.01 22.20 4.60
CA THR A 51 -18.16 21.77 3.47
C THR A 51 -18.30 20.26 3.22
N LEU A 52 -18.34 19.44 4.27
CA LEU A 52 -18.58 18.00 4.14
C LEU A 52 -19.94 17.70 3.51
N ASP A 53 -21.00 18.41 3.92
CA ASP A 53 -22.34 18.28 3.32
C ASP A 53 -22.37 18.69 1.85
N GLN A 54 -21.60 19.73 1.47
CA GLN A 54 -21.45 20.14 0.07
C GLN A 54 -20.70 19.10 -0.77
N ILE A 55 -19.66 18.47 -0.21
CA ILE A 55 -18.93 17.36 -0.86
C ILE A 55 -19.86 16.15 -1.06
N MET A 56 -20.70 15.86 -0.07
CA MET A 56 -21.62 14.73 -0.08
C MET A 56 -22.90 14.98 -0.88
N SER A 57 -23.23 16.25 -1.19
CA SER A 57 -24.44 16.62 -1.91
C SER A 57 -24.43 16.13 -3.35
N ARG A 58 -25.52 15.48 -3.76
CA ARG A 58 -25.77 15.11 -5.17
C ARG A 58 -26.38 16.26 -5.99
N ASN A 59 -26.90 17.30 -5.33
CA ASN A 59 -27.51 18.43 -6.02
C ASN A 59 -26.41 19.32 -6.64
N PRO A 60 -26.42 19.53 -7.98
CA PRO A 60 -25.44 20.36 -8.67
C PRO A 60 -25.36 21.81 -8.19
N GLU A 61 -26.45 22.39 -7.71
CA GLU A 61 -26.48 23.78 -7.24
C GLU A 61 -25.80 23.96 -5.88
N LYS A 62 -25.67 22.88 -5.10
CA LYS A 62 -24.99 22.87 -3.80
C LYS A 62 -23.52 22.44 -3.92
N LYS A 63 -23.04 22.16 -5.14
CA LYS A 63 -21.66 21.75 -5.40
C LYS A 63 -20.75 22.97 -5.28
N ARG A 64 -19.98 23.04 -4.20
CA ARG A 64 -18.87 23.99 -4.08
C ARG A 64 -17.57 23.39 -4.62
N ARG A 65 -16.65 24.24 -5.05
CA ARG A 65 -15.26 23.85 -5.31
C ARG A 65 -14.64 23.30 -4.02
N VAL A 66 -14.07 22.11 -4.11
CA VAL A 66 -13.31 21.49 -3.02
C VAL A 66 -11.86 21.88 -3.22
N THR A 67 -11.22 22.49 -2.22
CA THR A 67 -9.79 22.77 -2.28
C THR A 67 -9.02 21.46 -2.11
N MET A 68 -7.81 21.37 -2.68
CA MET A 68 -6.99 20.17 -2.43
C MET A 68 -6.55 20.06 -0.98
N GLU A 69 -6.40 21.19 -0.28
CA GLU A 69 -6.12 21.22 1.15
C GLU A 69 -7.21 20.50 1.96
N ASP A 70 -8.49 20.82 1.71
CA ASP A 70 -9.61 20.14 2.37
C ASP A 70 -9.65 18.65 2.00
N ALA A 71 -9.42 18.34 0.72
CA ALA A 71 -9.47 16.97 0.22
C ALA A 71 -8.40 16.09 0.86
N PHE A 72 -7.16 16.58 0.97
CA PHE A 72 -6.07 15.84 1.61
C PHE A 72 -6.21 15.79 3.13
N SER A 73 -6.72 16.84 3.77
CA SER A 73 -7.00 16.84 5.23
C SER A 73 -8.01 15.75 5.59
N ILE A 74 -9.07 15.61 4.78
CA ILE A 74 -10.04 14.52 4.94
C ILE A 74 -9.41 13.17 4.61
N ALA A 75 -8.72 13.05 3.47
CA ALA A 75 -8.18 11.78 3.00
C ALA A 75 -7.10 11.20 3.93
N GLN A 76 -6.26 12.05 4.54
CA GLN A 76 -5.27 11.63 5.52
C GLN A 76 -5.93 10.92 6.72
N LEU A 77 -7.06 11.45 7.19
CA LEU A 77 -7.82 10.83 8.29
C LEU A 77 -8.50 9.53 7.88
N LEU A 78 -9.04 9.48 6.66
CA LEU A 78 -9.65 8.27 6.10
C LEU A 78 -8.63 7.15 5.79
N GLY A 79 -7.34 7.48 5.79
CA GLY A 79 -6.22 6.55 5.62
C GLY A 79 -5.71 6.42 4.18
N ASP A 80 -4.67 5.61 4.02
CA ASP A 80 -3.86 5.47 2.79
C ASP A 80 -4.66 5.24 1.53
N ARG A 81 -5.78 4.51 1.63
CA ARG A 81 -6.66 4.24 0.49
C ARG A 81 -7.30 5.51 -0.06
N ALA A 82 -7.73 6.42 0.81
CA ALA A 82 -8.34 7.67 0.39
C ALA A 82 -7.30 8.61 -0.23
N VAL A 83 -6.10 8.68 0.36
CA VAL A 83 -4.96 9.43 -0.19
C VAL A 83 -4.58 8.88 -1.57
N SER A 84 -4.43 7.57 -1.69
CA SER A 84 -4.12 6.89 -2.97
C SER A 84 -5.19 7.14 -4.02
N ALA A 85 -6.47 7.13 -3.64
CA ALA A 85 -7.58 7.41 -4.55
C ALA A 85 -7.53 8.86 -5.07
N LEU A 86 -7.19 9.84 -4.22
CA LEU A 86 -7.01 11.23 -4.64
C LEU A 86 -5.78 11.39 -5.55
N LEU A 87 -4.64 10.81 -5.20
CA LEU A 87 -3.44 10.83 -6.03
C LEU A 87 -3.68 10.18 -7.40
N SER A 88 -4.50 9.12 -7.45
CA SER A 88 -4.84 8.43 -8.71
C SER A 88 -5.58 9.36 -9.69
N THR A 89 -6.19 10.45 -9.22
CA THR A 89 -6.84 11.43 -10.11
C THR A 89 -5.83 12.22 -10.95
N ILE A 90 -4.60 12.42 -10.45
CA ILE A 90 -3.48 13.09 -11.13
C ILE A 90 -2.49 12.08 -11.75
N GLY A 91 -2.85 10.80 -11.82
CA GLY A 91 -2.00 9.75 -12.38
C GLY A 91 -0.88 9.24 -11.45
N TYR A 92 -0.84 9.70 -10.19
CA TYR A 92 0.07 9.17 -9.18
C TYR A 92 -0.58 8.03 -8.41
N THR A 93 0.11 6.90 -8.27
CA THR A 93 -0.36 5.79 -7.43
C THR A 93 0.61 5.63 -6.27
N ALA A 94 0.11 5.74 -5.04
CA ALA A 94 0.88 5.34 -3.88
C ALA A 94 0.77 3.83 -3.74
N ARG A 95 1.90 3.13 -3.80
CA ARG A 95 1.99 1.73 -3.39
C ARG A 95 2.62 1.72 -2.01
N ARG A 96 2.09 0.89 -1.10
CA ARG A 96 2.75 0.65 0.19
C ARG A 96 4.12 0.05 -0.12
N MET A 97 5.17 0.57 0.51
CA MET A 97 6.49 -0.07 0.46
C MET A 97 6.49 -1.43 1.17
N ASP A 98 5.55 -1.61 2.11
CA ASP A 98 5.44 -2.76 3.01
C ASP A 98 4.34 -3.73 2.56
N GLU A 99 4.32 -4.15 1.29
CA GLU A 99 3.70 -5.44 1.02
C GLU A 99 4.44 -6.49 1.87
N PRO A 100 3.75 -7.30 2.70
CA PRO A 100 4.40 -8.35 3.48
C PRO A 100 5.18 -9.22 2.51
N ASP A 101 6.51 -9.18 2.62
CA ASP A 101 7.51 -9.79 1.74
C ASP A 101 6.91 -10.49 0.53
N ALA A 102 6.59 -9.71 -0.51
CA ALA A 102 6.20 -10.28 -1.79
C ALA A 102 7.26 -11.33 -2.14
N LEU A 103 6.85 -12.59 -2.11
CA LEU A 103 7.72 -13.75 -2.03
C LEU A 103 8.85 -13.61 -3.07
N GLN A 104 10.06 -13.25 -2.64
CA GLN A 104 11.15 -12.85 -3.54
C GLN A 104 11.95 -14.09 -3.97
N PRO A 105 11.63 -14.74 -5.11
CA PRO A 105 12.15 -16.08 -5.39
C PRO A 105 13.66 -16.04 -5.64
N MET A 106 14.18 -14.90 -6.12
CA MET A 106 15.61 -14.68 -6.31
C MET A 106 16.37 -14.62 -4.98
N LEU A 107 15.82 -13.96 -3.96
CA LEU A 107 16.45 -13.89 -2.64
C LEU A 107 16.40 -15.25 -1.95
N ILE A 108 15.26 -15.93 -2.03
CA ILE A 108 15.08 -17.30 -1.52
C ILE A 108 16.07 -18.26 -2.17
N ALA A 109 16.21 -18.20 -3.50
CA ALA A 109 17.20 -19.01 -4.23
C ALA A 109 18.63 -18.68 -3.78
N ALA A 110 18.99 -17.40 -3.68
CA ALA A 110 20.30 -16.97 -3.24
C ALA A 110 20.63 -17.46 -1.81
N THR A 111 19.68 -17.34 -0.88
CA THR A 111 19.84 -17.82 0.50
C THR A 111 19.93 -19.34 0.57
N ALA A 112 19.10 -20.07 -0.20
CA ALA A 112 19.17 -21.53 -0.26
C ALA A 112 20.51 -22.05 -0.83
N MET A 113 21.11 -21.34 -1.79
CA MET A 113 22.41 -21.72 -2.36
C MET A 113 23.55 -21.71 -1.34
N ALA A 114 23.53 -20.80 -0.37
CA ALA A 114 24.54 -20.76 0.70
C ALA A 114 24.52 -22.05 1.56
N HIS A 115 23.33 -22.56 1.86
CA HIS A 115 23.16 -23.80 2.62
C HIS A 115 23.45 -25.05 1.78
N LEU A 116 23.06 -25.06 0.50
CA LEU A 116 23.44 -26.13 -0.43
C LEU A 116 24.96 -26.24 -0.61
N SER A 117 25.67 -25.11 -0.62
CA SER A 117 27.14 -25.08 -0.65
C SER A 117 27.76 -25.77 0.57
N THR A 118 27.16 -25.61 1.75
CA THR A 118 27.62 -26.27 2.99
C THR A 118 27.49 -27.80 2.89
N ILE A 119 26.36 -28.28 2.38
CA ILE A 119 26.13 -29.72 2.15
C ILE A 119 27.05 -30.25 1.05
N ALA A 120 27.22 -29.51 -0.05
CA ALA A 120 28.09 -29.90 -1.15
C ALA A 120 29.56 -30.01 -0.74
N THR A 121 30.02 -29.12 0.16
CA THR A 121 31.39 -29.15 0.69
C THR A 121 31.63 -30.39 1.56
N ALA A 122 30.68 -30.71 2.45
CA ALA A 122 30.76 -31.91 3.29
C ALA A 122 30.60 -33.21 2.48
N ALA A 123 29.85 -33.19 1.38
CA ALA A 123 29.66 -34.35 0.51
C ALA A 123 30.73 -34.48 -0.60
N ALA A 124 31.75 -33.61 -0.63
CA ALA A 124 32.70 -33.53 -1.73
C ALA A 124 33.55 -34.80 -1.92
N ASP A 125 33.78 -35.54 -0.83
CA ASP A 125 34.50 -36.83 -0.83
C ASP A 125 33.56 -38.05 -0.98
N GLY A 126 32.26 -37.80 -1.19
CA GLY A 126 31.22 -38.81 -1.35
C GLY A 126 30.61 -39.32 -0.04
N ARG A 127 30.96 -38.77 1.13
CA ARG A 127 30.38 -39.20 2.41
C ARG A 127 30.37 -38.10 3.47
N ILE A 128 29.18 -37.82 4.02
CA ILE A 128 29.04 -36.97 5.21
C ILE A 128 29.39 -37.77 6.46
N ASP A 129 30.35 -37.31 7.25
CA ASP A 129 30.76 -37.97 8.50
C ASP A 129 29.99 -37.48 9.74
N HIS A 130 30.24 -38.11 10.89
CA HIS A 130 29.57 -37.78 12.16
C HIS A 130 29.91 -36.37 12.71
N THR A 131 31.00 -35.75 12.24
CA THR A 131 31.42 -34.40 12.64
C THR A 131 30.78 -33.32 11.77
N GLU A 132 30.51 -33.64 10.50
CA GLU A 132 29.85 -32.76 9.53
C GLU A 132 28.32 -32.86 9.61
N GLN A 133 27.80 -34.01 10.05
CA GLN A 133 26.38 -34.31 10.13
C GLN A 133 25.53 -33.23 10.82
N PRO A 134 25.92 -32.65 11.98
CA PRO A 134 25.13 -31.59 12.61
C PRO A 134 25.02 -30.34 11.75
N ARG A 135 26.10 -29.94 11.08
CA ARG A 135 26.14 -28.76 10.20
C ARG A 135 25.31 -28.98 8.92
N CYS A 136 25.33 -30.20 8.38
CA CYS A 136 24.49 -30.57 7.24
C CYS A 136 23.00 -30.60 7.60
N GLN A 137 22.64 -31.05 8.82
CA GLN A 137 21.26 -31.01 9.31
C GLN A 137 20.77 -29.58 9.47
N GLU A 138 21.54 -28.70 10.12
CA GLU A 138 21.19 -27.29 10.27
C GLU A 138 21.04 -26.60 8.90
N ALA A 139 21.94 -26.89 7.95
CA ALA A 139 21.82 -26.38 6.59
C ALA A 139 20.54 -26.88 5.88
N ALA A 140 20.16 -28.15 6.08
CA ALA A 140 18.94 -28.71 5.52
C ALA A 140 17.68 -28.05 6.11
N ASP A 141 17.65 -27.82 7.42
CA ASP A 141 16.54 -27.15 8.10
C ASP A 141 16.37 -25.71 7.59
N MET A 142 17.49 -25.00 7.38
CA MET A 142 17.47 -23.65 6.82
C MET A 142 17.03 -23.62 5.36
N ILE A 143 17.38 -24.64 4.55
CA ILE A 143 16.83 -24.78 3.20
C ILE A 143 15.31 -24.93 3.28
N ILE A 144 14.82 -25.85 4.11
CA ILE A 144 13.38 -26.09 4.28
C ILE A 144 12.67 -24.81 4.71
N ALA A 145 13.14 -24.13 5.74
CA ALA A 145 12.56 -22.88 6.22
C ALA A 145 12.51 -21.81 5.10
N THR A 146 13.55 -21.73 4.29
CA THR A 146 13.68 -20.76 3.20
C THR A 146 12.72 -21.05 2.03
N VAL A 147 12.54 -22.33 1.66
CA VAL A 147 11.71 -22.71 0.50
C VAL A 147 10.27 -23.07 0.85
N LEU A 148 9.96 -23.35 2.13
CA LEU A 148 8.63 -23.73 2.58
C LEU A 148 7.53 -22.74 2.18
N PRO A 149 7.74 -21.41 2.22
CA PRO A 149 6.76 -20.44 1.76
C PRO A 149 6.40 -20.58 0.26
N MET A 150 7.31 -21.09 -0.58
CA MET A 150 7.05 -21.36 -2.00
C MET A 150 6.24 -22.64 -2.25
N SER A 151 6.29 -23.57 -1.30
CA SER A 151 5.66 -24.88 -1.43
C SER A 151 4.14 -24.79 -1.42
N SER A 152 3.47 -25.69 -2.14
CA SER A 152 2.02 -25.87 -2.02
C SER A 152 1.58 -26.22 -0.59
N ALA A 153 2.47 -26.83 0.20
CA ALA A 153 2.25 -27.12 1.61
C ALA A 153 2.29 -25.87 2.51
N GLY A 154 3.05 -24.84 2.13
CA GLY A 154 3.15 -23.57 2.86
C GLY A 154 1.96 -22.62 2.63
N ARG A 155 1.14 -22.87 1.60
CA ARG A 155 -0.01 -22.02 1.23
C ARG A 155 -1.28 -22.25 2.05
N GLN A 156 -1.35 -23.30 2.87
CA GLN A 156 -2.55 -23.63 3.66
C GLN A 156 -2.57 -22.99 5.07
N GLY A 157 -1.57 -22.18 5.42
CA GLY A 157 -1.43 -21.57 6.74
C GLY A 157 -1.26 -20.05 6.74
N ALA A 158 -1.54 -19.36 5.63
CA ALA A 158 -1.51 -17.89 5.52
C ALA A 158 -2.93 -17.33 5.32
#